data_AF-M3GY73-F1
#
_entry.id   AF-M3GY73-F1
#
_cell.length_a   1.000
_cell.length_b   1.000
_cell.length_c   1.000
_cell.angle_alpha   90.00
_cell.angle_beta   90.00
_cell.angle_gamma   90.00
#
_symmetry.space_group_name_H-M   'P 1'
#
loop_
_entity.id
_entity.type
_entity.pdbx_description
1 polymer ?
#
loop_
_entity_poly.entity_id
_entity_poly.type
_entity_poly.pdbx_seq_one_letter_code
_entity_poly.pdbx_strand_id
1 'polypeptide(L)'
;MMTESEFTEIVSSTREIVLSAIEKNLAERFSYAIDDVAQETYFRAYKALKKDQFRKESKLSTWLYTIARNESLRMNDKLRKEEERTEKLAKSKTEEDFLTSHTDLNGNSRHSEWNSQEIIGTLRALLAKIPDKYRKVLEFYLAGYSESQIAETMGVKPGTVKSRAFRGKEMIKRVGIKEKFYEK
;
A
#
# COMPACT_ATOMS: atom_id res chain seq x y z
N MET A 1 3.11 6.17 -29.75
CA MET A 1 1.91 5.79 -28.97
C MET A 1 2.16 4.39 -28.44
N MET A 2 1.96 4.11 -27.15
CA MET A 2 2.28 2.80 -26.56
C MET A 2 1.44 1.68 -27.21
N THR A 3 2.10 0.61 -27.63
CA THR A 3 1.52 -0.58 -28.25
C THR A 3 1.00 -1.57 -27.19
N GLU A 4 0.13 -2.51 -27.59
CA GLU A 4 -0.34 -3.58 -26.71
C GLU A 4 0.79 -4.52 -26.27
N SER A 5 1.76 -4.79 -27.15
CA SER A 5 2.91 -5.64 -26.82
C SER A 5 3.80 -4.97 -25.77
N GLU A 6 4.07 -3.67 -25.89
CA GLU A 6 4.82 -2.92 -24.87
C GLU A 6 4.12 -2.91 -23.52
N PHE A 7 2.79 -2.81 -23.51
CA PHE A 7 2.04 -2.84 -22.25
C PHE A 7 2.00 -4.23 -21.62
N THR A 8 1.90 -5.29 -22.43
CA THR A 8 1.99 -6.68 -21.96
C THR A 8 3.33 -6.95 -21.28
N GLU A 9 4.43 -6.44 -21.83
CA GLU A 9 5.78 -6.52 -21.25
C GLU A 9 5.86 -5.81 -19.88
N ILE A 10 5.18 -4.66 -19.76
CA ILE A 10 5.08 -3.95 -18.47
C ILE A 10 4.36 -4.84 -17.46
N VAL A 11 3.19 -5.38 -17.82
CA VAL A 11 2.40 -6.24 -16.92
C VAL A 11 3.20 -7.46 -16.46
N SER A 12 3.86 -8.16 -17.39
CA SER A 12 4.65 -9.36 -17.06
C SER A 12 5.82 -9.05 -16.14
N SER A 13 6.57 -7.97 -16.43
CA SER A 13 7.76 -7.57 -15.65
C SER A 13 7.43 -6.96 -14.29
N THR A 14 6.20 -6.48 -14.08
CA THR A 14 5.80 -5.84 -12.82
C THR A 14 4.75 -6.59 -12.01
N ARG A 15 4.31 -7.76 -12.46
CA ARG A 15 3.29 -8.57 -11.79
C ARG A 15 3.59 -8.80 -10.32
N GLU A 16 4.78 -9.30 -10.01
CA GLU A 16 5.20 -9.63 -8.64
C GLU A 16 5.15 -8.42 -7.70
N ILE A 17 5.62 -7.25 -8.16
CA ILE A 17 5.64 -6.05 -7.31
C ILE A 17 4.24 -5.45 -7.11
N VAL A 18 3.37 -5.57 -8.12
CA VAL A 18 1.95 -5.15 -8.02
C VAL A 18 1.19 -6.06 -7.07
N LEU A 19 1.32 -7.39 -7.21
CA LEU A 19 0.68 -8.33 -6.30
C LEU A 19 1.17 -8.16 -4.87
N SER A 20 2.49 -8.00 -4.67
CA SER A 20 3.04 -7.71 -3.34
C SER A 20 2.47 -6.43 -2.72
N ALA A 21 2.20 -5.39 -3.52
CA ALA A 21 1.55 -4.18 -3.04
C ALA A 21 0.10 -4.45 -2.62
N ILE A 22 -0.63 -5.25 -3.40
CA ILE A 22 -2.03 -5.57 -3.13
C ILE A 22 -2.16 -6.41 -1.88
N GLU A 23 -1.41 -7.51 -1.77
CA GLU A 23 -1.42 -8.42 -0.61
C GLU A 23 -1.07 -7.69 0.69
N LYS A 24 -0.20 -6.68 0.64
CA LYS A 24 0.17 -5.89 1.81
C LYS A 24 -0.87 -4.86 2.26
N ASN A 25 -1.77 -4.43 1.37
CA ASN A 25 -2.64 -3.28 1.62
C ASN A 25 -4.13 -3.59 1.50
N LEU A 26 -4.51 -4.66 0.81
CA LEU A 26 -5.88 -5.17 0.78
C LEU A 26 -6.13 -5.98 2.06
N ALA A 27 -7.25 -5.76 2.71
CA ALA A 27 -7.59 -6.51 3.91
C ALA A 27 -7.77 -8.00 3.55
N GLU A 28 -7.27 -8.91 4.39
CA GLU A 28 -7.29 -10.36 4.14
C GLU A 28 -8.69 -10.90 3.84
N ARG A 29 -9.70 -10.38 4.57
CA ARG A 29 -11.13 -10.71 4.33
C ARG A 29 -11.63 -10.36 2.93
N PHE A 30 -10.93 -9.50 2.21
CA PHE A 30 -11.23 -9.07 0.84
C PHE A 30 -10.26 -9.66 -0.20
N SER A 31 -9.53 -10.72 0.14
CA SER A 31 -8.56 -11.38 -0.77
C SER A 31 -9.18 -11.83 -2.10
N TYR A 32 -10.49 -12.11 -2.15
CA TYR A 32 -11.20 -12.40 -3.39
C TYR A 32 -11.19 -11.24 -4.41
N ALA A 33 -10.91 -10.01 -3.97
CA ALA A 33 -10.85 -8.82 -4.84
C ALA A 33 -9.44 -8.52 -5.39
N ILE A 34 -8.44 -9.38 -5.15
CA ILE A 34 -7.05 -9.15 -5.60
C ILE A 34 -6.98 -8.93 -7.12
N ASP A 35 -7.65 -9.78 -7.90
CA ASP A 35 -7.62 -9.71 -9.36
C ASP A 35 -8.28 -8.44 -9.89
N ASP A 36 -9.36 -7.99 -9.25
CA ASP A 36 -10.04 -6.73 -9.59
C ASP A 36 -9.14 -5.52 -9.32
N VAL A 37 -8.44 -5.52 -8.19
CA VAL A 37 -7.49 -4.46 -7.85
C VAL A 37 -6.31 -4.46 -8.82
N ALA A 38 -5.79 -5.62 -9.19
CA ALA A 38 -4.70 -5.74 -10.16
C ALA A 38 -5.12 -5.21 -11.54
N GLN A 39 -6.32 -5.58 -12.01
CA GLN A 39 -6.86 -5.07 -13.27
C GLN A 39 -7.01 -3.55 -13.26
N GLU A 40 -7.63 -2.98 -12.22
CA GLU A 40 -7.81 -1.53 -12.12
C GLU A 40 -6.47 -0.79 -12.03
N THR A 41 -5.50 -1.38 -11.34
CA THR A 41 -4.12 -0.85 -11.26
C THR A 41 -3.52 -0.69 -12.65
N TYR A 42 -3.53 -1.77 -13.43
CA TYR A 42 -2.95 -1.76 -14.78
C TYR A 42 -3.76 -0.90 -15.74
N PHE A 43 -5.08 -0.87 -15.62
CA PHE A 43 -5.94 0.02 -16.42
C PHE A 43 -5.63 1.50 -16.17
N ARG A 44 -5.42 1.90 -14.91
CA ARG A 44 -5.00 3.27 -14.55
C ARG A 44 -3.60 3.57 -15.05
N ALA A 45 -2.68 2.64 -14.90
CA ALA A 45 -1.32 2.80 -15.40
C ALA A 45 -1.32 3.01 -16.92
N TYR A 46 -2.08 2.19 -17.66
CA TYR A 46 -2.24 2.32 -19.11
C TYR A 46 -2.74 3.70 -19.52
N LYS A 47 -3.81 4.18 -18.87
CA LYS A 47 -4.37 5.53 -19.13
C LYS A 47 -3.36 6.63 -18.84
N ALA A 48 -2.62 6.55 -17.74
CA ALA A 48 -1.62 7.53 -17.37
C ALA A 48 -0.41 7.52 -18.32
N LEU A 49 0.05 6.34 -18.74
CA LEU A 49 1.13 6.20 -19.71
C LEU A 49 0.74 6.73 -21.10
N LYS A 50 -0.49 6.45 -21.57
CA LYS A 50 -1.00 7.02 -22.83
C LYS A 50 -1.08 8.55 -22.83
N LYS A 51 -1.28 9.15 -21.66
CA LYS A 51 -1.34 10.61 -21.46
C LYS A 51 0.01 11.23 -21.08
N ASP A 52 1.09 10.47 -21.16
CA ASP A 52 2.45 10.87 -20.76
C ASP A 52 2.53 11.46 -19.33
N GLN A 53 1.68 10.97 -18.42
CA GLN A 53 1.61 11.43 -17.04
C GLN A 53 2.69 10.80 -16.14
N PHE A 54 3.37 9.77 -16.63
CA PHE A 54 4.50 9.17 -15.93
C PHE A 54 5.78 9.97 -16.20
N ARG A 55 6.15 10.82 -15.24
CA ARG A 55 7.29 11.76 -15.35
C ARG A 55 8.68 11.11 -15.31
N LYS A 56 8.77 9.78 -15.18
CA LYS A 56 10.04 9.00 -15.13
C LYS A 56 11.01 9.41 -14.01
N GLU A 57 10.52 10.08 -12.96
CA GLU A 57 11.31 10.47 -11.79
C GLU A 57 11.58 9.28 -10.82
N SER A 58 10.94 8.13 -11.07
CA SER A 58 11.14 6.87 -10.35
C SER A 58 11.16 5.70 -11.34
N LYS A 59 11.57 4.51 -10.88
CA LYS A 59 11.36 3.27 -11.65
C LYS A 59 9.86 3.06 -11.87
N LEU A 60 9.50 2.48 -13.01
CA LEU A 60 8.12 2.15 -13.38
C LEU A 60 7.47 1.22 -12.33
N SER A 61 8.22 0.22 -11.86
CA SER A 61 7.78 -0.70 -10.80
C SER A 61 7.43 0.01 -9.49
N THR A 62 8.18 1.05 -9.10
CA THR A 62 7.90 1.87 -7.90
C THR A 62 6.63 2.70 -8.08
N TRP A 63 6.40 3.22 -9.29
CA TRP A 63 5.20 3.96 -9.60
C TRP A 63 3.96 3.05 -9.63
N LEU A 64 4.05 1.87 -10.25
CA LEU A 64 3.00 0.86 -10.26
C LEU A 64 2.66 0.32 -8.86
N TYR A 65 3.66 0.11 -8.00
CA TYR A 65 3.43 -0.22 -6.59
C TYR A 65 2.55 0.83 -5.90
N THR A 66 2.78 2.11 -6.19
CA THR A 66 2.01 3.22 -5.60
C THR A 66 0.56 3.21 -6.10
N ILE A 67 0.34 2.96 -7.39
CA ILE A 67 -1.01 2.82 -7.95
C ILE A 67 -1.71 1.63 -7.29
N ALA A 68 -1.07 0.46 -7.27
CA ALA A 68 -1.61 -0.77 -6.72
C ALA A 68 -2.05 -0.61 -5.27
N ARG A 69 -1.16 -0.06 -4.44
CA ARG A 69 -1.44 0.27 -3.05
C ARG A 69 -2.69 1.16 -2.90
N ASN A 70 -2.79 2.21 -3.71
CA ASN A 70 -3.89 3.16 -3.63
C ASN A 70 -5.22 2.52 -4.08
N GLU A 71 -5.19 1.64 -5.08
CA GLU A 71 -6.37 0.89 -5.48
C GLU A 71 -6.78 -0.14 -4.42
N SER A 72 -5.84 -0.79 -3.72
CA SER A 72 -6.16 -1.67 -2.59
C SER A 72 -6.88 -0.94 -1.46
N LEU A 73 -6.39 0.25 -1.08
CA LEU A 73 -7.04 1.05 -0.04
C LEU A 73 -8.44 1.50 -0.45
N ARG A 74 -8.62 1.93 -1.70
CA ARG A 74 -9.94 2.28 -2.23
C ARG A 74 -10.89 1.09 -2.25
N MET A 75 -10.38 -0.10 -2.60
CA MET A 75 -11.17 -1.32 -2.59
C MET A 75 -11.62 -1.68 -1.17
N ASN A 76 -10.73 -1.58 -0.17
CA ASN A 76 -11.11 -1.77 1.24
C ASN A 76 -12.25 -0.84 1.66
N ASP A 77 -12.15 0.45 1.32
CA ASP A 77 -13.17 1.44 1.65
C ASP A 77 -14.50 1.17 0.94
N LYS A 78 -14.44 0.74 -0.33
CA LYS A 78 -15.62 0.39 -1.12
C LYS A 78 -16.34 -0.82 -0.51
N LEU A 79 -15.61 -1.91 -0.29
CA LEU A 79 -16.17 -3.17 0.21
C LEU A 79 -16.68 -3.04 1.64
N ARG A 80 -15.97 -2.31 2.52
CA ARG A 80 -16.48 -2.01 3.87
C ARG A 80 -17.81 -1.27 3.83
N LYS A 81 -17.96 -0.27 2.96
CA LYS A 81 -19.23 0.46 2.82
C LYS A 81 -20.36 -0.42 2.27
N GLU A 82 -20.03 -1.37 1.42
CA GLU A 82 -20.97 -2.35 0.88
C GLU A 82 -21.45 -3.33 1.96
N GLU A 83 -20.54 -3.84 2.79
CA GLU A 83 -20.87 -4.63 3.98
C GLU A 83 -21.78 -3.84 4.94
N GLU A 84 -21.40 -2.61 5.30
CA GLU A 84 -22.19 -1.75 6.19
C GLU A 84 -23.60 -1.46 5.65
N ARG A 85 -23.73 -1.31 4.32
CA ARG A 85 -25.02 -1.12 3.67
C ARG A 85 -25.87 -2.39 3.72
N THR A 86 -25.24 -3.54 3.51
CA THR A 86 -25.90 -4.85 3.56
C THR A 86 -26.38 -5.15 4.98
N GLU A 87 -25.56 -4.86 6.00
CA GLU A 87 -25.94 -4.99 7.41
C GLU A 87 -27.09 -4.06 7.78
N LYS A 88 -27.09 -2.80 7.32
CA LYS A 88 -28.20 -1.86 7.57
C LYS A 88 -29.50 -2.34 6.92
N LEU A 89 -29.43 -2.87 5.70
CA LEU A 89 -30.59 -3.42 5.00
C LEU A 89 -31.11 -4.68 5.71
N ALA A 90 -30.21 -5.54 6.18
CA ALA A 90 -30.56 -6.72 6.97
C ALA A 90 -31.23 -6.31 8.29
N LYS A 91 -30.65 -5.38 9.05
CA LYS A 91 -31.23 -4.85 10.30
C LYS A 91 -32.61 -4.23 10.10
N SER A 92 -32.84 -3.50 9.00
CA SER A 92 -34.17 -2.94 8.68
C SER A 92 -35.22 -4.00 8.35
N LYS A 93 -34.82 -5.21 7.95
CA LYS A 93 -35.72 -6.36 7.73
C LYS A 93 -35.90 -7.20 9.00
N THR A 94 -34.94 -7.18 9.92
CA THR A 94 -34.95 -8.01 11.14
C THR A 94 -35.66 -7.34 12.33
N GLU A 95 -35.98 -6.04 12.26
CA GLU A 95 -36.73 -5.35 13.34
C GLU A 95 -38.21 -5.82 13.45
N GLU A 96 -38.67 -6.65 12.51
CA GLU A 96 -39.95 -7.37 12.59
C GLU A 96 -39.84 -8.74 13.30
N ASP A 97 -38.63 -9.27 13.55
CA ASP A 97 -38.44 -10.58 14.18
C ASP A 97 -37.55 -10.51 15.43
N PHE A 98 -38.26 -10.55 16.55
CA PHE A 98 -37.85 -10.51 17.94
C PHE A 98 -36.81 -11.58 18.33
N LEU A 99 -35.78 -11.13 19.08
CA LEU A 99 -35.01 -11.88 20.10
C LEU A 99 -34.06 -13.04 19.70
N THR A 100 -32.89 -12.98 20.36
CA THR A 100 -31.95 -14.07 20.74
C THR A 100 -30.87 -14.51 19.74
N SER A 101 -29.61 -14.10 19.99
CA SER A 101 -28.53 -14.98 20.50
C SER A 101 -27.13 -14.46 20.16
N HIS A 102 -26.26 -14.48 21.17
CA HIS A 102 -24.81 -14.23 21.11
C HIS A 102 -24.01 -15.39 20.51
N THR A 103 -22.70 -15.15 20.34
CA THR A 103 -21.50 -16.03 20.21
C THR A 103 -20.77 -15.83 18.88
N ASP A 104 -19.45 -15.86 18.73
CA ASP A 104 -18.28 -15.74 19.63
C ASP A 104 -17.05 -15.46 18.74
N LEU A 105 -16.02 -14.82 19.31
CA LEU A 105 -14.75 -14.48 18.67
C LEU A 105 -13.76 -15.65 18.76
N ASN A 106 -13.09 -16.00 17.65
CA ASN A 106 -11.65 -16.34 17.52
C ASN A 106 -11.37 -17.35 16.39
N GLY A 107 -10.31 -17.10 15.62
CA GLY A 107 -9.78 -18.04 14.62
C GLY A 107 -8.45 -17.57 14.04
N ASN A 108 -7.37 -17.77 14.80
CA ASN A 108 -5.97 -17.46 14.49
C ASN A 108 -5.44 -18.40 13.38
N SER A 109 -4.73 -17.89 12.37
CA SER A 109 -3.94 -18.72 11.43
C SER A 109 -2.54 -18.15 11.22
N ARG A 110 -1.65 -18.59 12.12
CA ARG A 110 -0.20 -18.46 12.04
C ARG A 110 0.30 -19.47 11.02
N HIS A 111 0.76 -19.07 9.84
CA HIS A 111 1.83 -19.81 9.13
C HIS A 111 2.57 -19.10 7.98
N SER A 112 2.18 -17.89 7.56
CA SER A 112 2.92 -17.10 6.55
C SER A 112 3.60 -15.82 7.11
N GLU A 113 3.42 -15.54 8.40
CA GLU A 113 3.78 -14.26 9.02
C GLU A 113 5.27 -14.12 9.39
N TRP A 114 6.01 -15.22 9.54
CA TRP A 114 7.35 -15.15 10.15
C TRP A 114 8.37 -14.39 9.31
N ASN A 115 8.33 -14.54 7.98
CA ASN A 115 9.29 -13.87 7.09
C ASN A 115 8.91 -12.39 6.83
N SER A 116 7.62 -12.07 6.83
CA SER A 116 7.10 -10.71 6.60
C SER A 116 7.18 -9.86 7.87
N GLN A 117 6.94 -10.44 9.05
CA GLN A 117 7.05 -9.74 10.33
C GLN A 117 8.50 -9.40 10.68
N GLU A 118 9.47 -10.25 10.34
CA GLU A 118 10.90 -9.92 10.51
C GLU A 118 11.32 -8.73 9.65
N ILE A 119 10.89 -8.69 8.37
CA ILE A 119 11.20 -7.57 7.47
C ILE A 119 10.50 -6.27 7.91
N ILE A 120 9.23 -6.35 8.34
CA ILE A 120 8.47 -5.20 8.84
C ILE A 120 9.03 -4.70 10.19
N GLY A 121 9.38 -5.62 11.09
CA GLY A 121 10.03 -5.33 12.36
C GLY A 121 11.38 -4.65 12.15
N THR A 122 12.20 -5.19 11.24
CA THR A 122 13.49 -4.61 10.85
C THR A 122 13.33 -3.20 10.27
N LEU A 123 12.36 -2.99 9.37
CA LEU A 123 12.12 -1.67 8.79
C LEU A 123 11.65 -0.65 9.84
N ARG A 124 10.76 -1.05 10.76
CA ARG A 124 10.32 -0.19 11.88
C ARG A 124 11.48 0.16 12.80
N ALA A 125 12.34 -0.80 13.13
CA ALA A 125 13.53 -0.58 13.94
C ALA A 125 14.52 0.38 13.25
N LEU A 126 14.71 0.27 11.93
CA LEU A 126 15.56 1.18 11.15
C LEU A 126 14.97 2.58 11.04
N LEU A 127 13.64 2.71 10.87
CA LEU A 127 12.93 3.99 10.85
C LEU A 127 13.04 4.72 12.20
N ALA A 128 12.99 4.00 13.32
CA ALA A 128 13.19 4.59 14.65
C ALA A 128 14.57 5.22 14.82
N LYS A 129 15.59 4.76 14.08
CA LYS A 129 16.99 5.21 14.19
C LYS A 129 17.32 6.47 13.37
N ILE A 130 16.38 6.98 12.56
CA ILE A 130 16.59 8.21 11.78
C ILE A 130 15.78 9.39 12.36
N PRO A 131 16.19 10.65 12.14
CA PRO A 131 15.47 11.81 12.65
C PRO A 131 14.01 11.90 12.16
N ASP A 132 13.11 12.34 13.04
CA ASP A 132 11.65 12.44 12.84
C ASP A 132 11.24 13.05 11.50
N LYS A 133 11.89 14.14 11.11
CA LYS A 133 11.55 14.87 9.87
C LYS A 133 11.75 14.03 8.60
N TYR A 134 12.60 13.01 8.64
CA TYR A 134 12.81 12.06 7.55
C TYR A 134 11.93 10.83 7.72
N ARG A 135 11.84 10.31 8.95
CA ARG A 135 10.99 9.17 9.31
C ARG A 135 9.54 9.40 8.90
N LYS A 136 8.95 10.52 9.33
CA LYS A 136 7.54 10.86 9.06
C LYS A 136 7.25 10.92 7.57
N VAL A 137 8.16 11.49 6.77
CA VAL A 137 8.00 11.51 5.31
C VAL A 137 7.95 10.09 4.76
N LEU A 138 8.85 9.20 5.19
CA LEU A 138 8.86 7.81 4.75
C LEU A 138 7.64 7.03 5.25
N GLU A 139 7.19 7.26 6.47
CA GLU A 139 5.97 6.68 7.02
C GLU A 139 4.74 7.11 6.21
N PHE A 140 4.63 8.39 5.84
CA PHE A 140 3.54 8.85 4.98
C PHE A 140 3.61 8.26 3.58
N TYR A 141 4.80 8.06 3.00
CA TYR A 141 4.93 7.34 1.72
C TYR A 141 4.56 5.86 1.86
N LEU A 142 4.90 5.20 2.97
CA LEU A 142 4.47 3.83 3.27
C LEU A 142 2.95 3.76 3.51
N ALA A 143 2.39 4.82 4.07
CA ALA A 143 0.96 5.08 4.17
C ALA A 143 0.36 5.64 2.85
N GLY A 144 1.18 5.74 1.79
CA GLY A 144 0.89 6.13 0.40
C GLY A 144 0.12 7.43 0.21
N TYR A 145 0.40 8.40 1.08
CA TYR A 145 0.09 9.79 0.84
C TYR A 145 0.85 10.26 -0.40
N SER A 146 0.21 11.10 -1.22
CA SER A 146 0.90 11.79 -2.32
C SER A 146 1.85 12.85 -1.77
N GLU A 147 2.84 13.26 -2.56
CA GLU A 147 3.81 14.28 -2.12
C GLU A 147 3.16 15.60 -1.71
N SER A 148 2.05 15.98 -2.37
CA SER A 148 1.29 17.17 -2.02
C SER A 148 0.56 17.02 -0.70
N GLN A 149 -0.04 15.85 -0.43
CA GLN A 149 -0.68 15.57 0.85
C GLN A 149 0.34 15.54 2.00
N ILE A 150 1.53 14.98 1.77
CA ILE A 150 2.63 14.99 2.75
C ILE A 150 3.11 16.42 3.00
N ALA A 151 3.28 17.20 1.93
CA ALA A 151 3.70 18.60 2.01
C ALA A 151 2.72 19.42 2.87
N GLU A 152 1.42 19.27 2.61
CA GLU A 152 0.34 19.90 3.37
C GLU A 152 0.33 19.43 4.83
N THR A 153 0.35 18.11 5.06
CA THR A 153 0.30 17.52 6.40
C THR A 153 1.50 17.92 7.26
N MET A 154 2.67 18.09 6.64
CA MET A 154 3.91 18.44 7.34
C MET A 154 4.22 19.94 7.33
N GLY A 155 3.39 20.78 6.70
CA GLY A 155 3.62 22.22 6.59
C GLY A 155 4.92 22.58 5.85
N VAL A 156 5.28 21.83 4.81
CA VAL A 156 6.51 22.04 4.02
C VAL A 156 6.25 22.10 2.52
N LYS A 157 7.21 22.60 1.75
CA LYS A 157 7.13 22.60 0.28
C LYS A 157 7.24 21.17 -0.27
N PRO A 158 6.59 20.82 -1.40
CA PRO A 158 6.73 19.50 -2.03
C PRO A 158 8.18 19.10 -2.34
N GLY A 159 9.03 20.04 -2.76
CA GLY A 159 10.48 19.78 -2.94
C GLY A 159 11.21 19.41 -1.65
N THR A 160 10.72 19.89 -0.50
CA THR A 160 11.22 19.50 0.83
C THR A 160 10.81 18.07 1.17
N VAL A 161 9.63 17.62 0.74
CA VAL A 161 9.20 16.22 0.89
C VAL A 161 10.15 15.30 0.10
N LYS A 162 10.39 15.58 -1.19
CA LYS A 162 11.32 14.81 -2.03
C LYS A 162 12.72 14.72 -1.42
N SER A 163 13.29 15.86 -1.02
CA SER A 163 14.64 15.90 -0.44
C SER A 163 14.73 15.19 0.90
N ARG A 164 13.70 15.26 1.75
CA ARG A 164 13.64 14.53 3.02
C ARG A 164 13.47 13.03 2.81
N ALA A 165 12.66 12.61 1.83
CA ALA A 165 12.50 11.20 1.48
C ALA A 165 13.82 10.59 1.00
N PHE A 166 14.52 11.30 0.10
CA PHE A 166 15.82 10.88 -0.40
C PHE A 166 16.85 10.74 0.74
N ARG A 167 16.99 11.76 1.58
CA ARG A 167 17.91 11.73 2.73
C ARG A 167 17.54 10.65 3.74
N GLY A 168 16.25 10.43 3.99
CA GLY A 168 15.77 9.36 4.88
C GLY A 168 16.16 7.97 4.38
N LYS A 169 16.00 7.70 3.07
CA LYS A 169 16.41 6.42 2.46
C LYS A 169 17.92 6.18 2.57
N GLU A 170 18.73 7.21 2.34
CA GLU A 170 20.19 7.13 2.51
C GLU A 170 20.60 6.85 3.96
N MET A 171 19.90 7.44 4.93
CA MET A 171 20.14 7.18 6.35
C MET A 171 19.79 5.73 6.73
N ILE A 172 18.64 5.22 6.28
CA ILE A 172 18.26 3.80 6.50
C ILE A 172 19.29 2.85 5.90
N LYS A 173 19.77 3.13 4.68
CA LYS A 173 20.81 2.32 4.04
C LYS A 173 22.09 2.27 4.87
N ARG A 174 22.55 3.41 5.41
CA ARG A 174 23.74 3.48 6.26
C ARG A 174 23.55 2.74 7.59
N VAL A 175 22.40 2.88 8.22
CA VAL A 175 22.09 2.18 9.49
C VAL A 175 22.00 0.68 9.26
N GLY A 176 21.29 0.24 8.23
CA GLY A 176 21.16 -1.19 7.90
C GLY A 176 22.47 -1.85 7.49
N ILE A 177 23.40 -1.11 6.87
CA ILE A 177 24.77 -1.60 6.63
C ILE A 177 25.51 -1.79 7.95
N LYS A 178 25.45 -0.82 8.89
CA LYS A 178 26.13 -0.94 10.18
C LYS A 178 25.61 -2.14 10.99
N GLU A 179 24.30 -2.36 11.05
CA GLU A 179 23.72 -3.49 11.80
C GLU A 179 24.26 -4.84 11.31
N LYS A 180 24.31 -5.04 9.98
CA LYS A 180 24.89 -6.24 9.37
C LYS A 180 26.39 -6.45 9.64
N PHE A 181 27.10 -5.40 10.02
CA PHE A 181 28.52 -5.47 10.38
C PHE A 181 28.76 -5.75 11.87
N TYR A 182 27.79 -5.48 12.75
CA TYR A 182 27.88 -5.77 14.20
C TYR A 182 27.22 -7.10 14.59
N GLU A 183 26.49 -7.75 13.69
CA GLU A 183 25.96 -9.12 13.83
C GLU A 183 26.95 -10.23 13.42
N LYS A 184 28.22 -9.87 13.14
CA LYS A 184 29.34 -10.81 12.91
C LYS A 184 30.35 -10.73 14.04
#